data_AF-A0A831NL62-F1
#
_entry.id   AF-A0A831NL62-F1
#
_cell.length_a   1.000
_cell.length_b   1.000
_cell.length_c   1.000
_cell.angle_alpha   90.00
_cell.angle_beta   90.00
_cell.angle_gamma   90.00
#
_symmetry.space_group_name_H-M   'P 1'
#
loop_
_entity.id
_entity.type
_entity.pdbx_description
1 polymer ?
#
loop_
_entity_poly.entity_id
_entity_poly.type
_entity_poly.pdbx_seq_one_letter_code
_entity_poly.pdbx_strand_id
1 'polypeptide(L)' 'MEEKLRIIVSGGGTGGHIFPAVSIANAIKELYPDTEILFIGAEGRMEMQRVPAAGY' A
#
# COMPACT_ATOMS: atom_id res chain seq x y z
N MET A 1 12.78 -19.09 -12.03
CA MET A 1 12.33 -18.28 -10.88
C MET A 1 11.27 -17.37 -11.44
N GLU A 2 10.01 -17.51 -11.05
CA GLU A 2 9.01 -16.49 -11.38
C GLU A 2 9.41 -15.20 -10.66
N GLU A 3 9.52 -14.10 -11.40
CA GLU A 3 9.76 -12.80 -10.79
C GLU A 3 8.53 -12.40 -9.98
N LYS A 4 8.71 -12.18 -8.68
CA LYS A 4 7.68 -11.60 -7.82
C LYS A 4 7.39 -10.17 -8.26
N LEU A 5 6.11 -9.84 -8.42
CA LEU A 5 5.69 -8.47 -8.66
C LEU A 5 6.00 -7.62 -7.42
N ARG A 6 6.74 -6.51 -7.61
CA ARG A 6 7.11 -5.59 -6.54
C ARG A 6 6.54 -4.20 -6.83
N ILE A 7 5.80 -3.65 -5.88
CA ILE A 7 5.07 -2.40 -6.07
C ILE A 7 5.39 -1.44 -4.93
N ILE A 8 5.62 -0.19 -5.31
CA ILE A 8 5.71 0.92 -4.36
C ILE A 8 4.46 1.77 -4.52
N VAL A 9 3.79 2.03 -3.41
CA VAL A 9 2.66 2.94 -3.32
C VAL A 9 3.10 4.16 -2.52
N SER A 10 3.31 5.28 -3.20
CA SER A 10 3.74 6.54 -2.57
C SER A 10 2.56 7.50 -2.45
N GLY A 11 2.43 8.12 -1.28
CA GLY A 11 1.43 9.15 -1.00
C GLY A 11 1.89 10.08 0.12
N GLY A 12 1.13 11.15 0.34
CA GLY A 12 1.47 12.14 1.35
C GLY A 12 0.50 13.32 1.35
N GLY A 13 0.18 13.83 2.53
CA GLY A 13 -0.58 15.07 2.69
C GLY A 13 -1.87 14.86 3.49
N THR A 14 -3.00 14.73 2.79
CA THR A 14 -4.32 14.50 3.40
C THR A 14 -4.75 13.05 3.27
N GLY A 15 -5.61 12.54 4.17
CA GLY A 15 -5.93 11.10 4.23
C GLY A 15 -6.79 10.54 3.09
N GLY A 16 -7.29 11.36 2.16
CA GLY A 16 -8.25 10.95 1.14
C GLY A 16 -7.71 9.89 0.17
N HIS A 17 -6.40 9.80 -0.01
CA HIS A 17 -5.76 8.81 -0.88
C HIS A 17 -5.51 7.45 -0.21
N ILE A 18 -5.57 7.36 1.12
CA ILE A 18 -5.15 6.17 1.87
C ILE A 18 -6.05 4.98 1.55
N PHE A 19 -7.37 5.15 1.68
CA PHE A 19 -8.31 4.06 1.44
C PHE A 19 -8.32 3.59 -0.01
N PRO A 20 -8.34 4.47 -1.03
CA PRO A 20 -8.16 4.03 -2.42
C PRO A 20 -6.87 3.26 -2.65
N ALA A 21 -5.75 3.72 -2.08
CA ALA A 21 -4.45 3.07 -2.22
C ALA A 21 -4.43 1.65 -1.61
N VAL A 22 -5.03 1.49 -0.43
CA VAL A 22 -5.20 0.18 0.22
C VAL A 22 -6.12 -0.73 -0.60
N SER A 23 -7.24 -0.22 -1.14
CA SER A 23 -8.15 -1.00 -1.97
C SER A 23 -7.46 -1.53 -3.24
N ILE A 24 -6.64 -0.70 -3.88
CA ILE A 24 -5.85 -1.10 -5.05
C ILE A 24 -4.82 -2.16 -4.67
N ALA A 25 -4.10 -1.98 -3.55
CA ALA A 25 -3.13 -2.95 -3.06
C ALA A 25 -3.76 -4.33 -2.77
N ASN A 26 -4.96 -4.34 -2.18
CA ASN A 26 -5.73 -5.56 -1.93
C ASN A 26 -6.11 -6.25 -3.24
N ALA A 27 -6.66 -5.51 -4.21
CA ALA A 27 -7.02 -6.08 -5.51
C ALA A 27 -5.81 -6.67 -6.25
N ILE A 28 -4.63 -6.03 -6.14
CA ILE A 28 -3.40 -6.58 -6.70
C ILE A 28 -3.00 -7.88 -6.01
N LYS A 29 -3.06 -7.94 -4.67
CA LYS A 29 -2.75 -9.18 -3.93
C LYS A 29 -3.74 -10.31 -4.24
N GLU A 30 -5.00 -10.01 -4.55
CA GLU A 30 -5.97 -11.02 -5.01
C GLU A 30 -5.60 -11.61 -6.36
N LEU A 31 -5.13 -10.79 -7.31
CA LEU A 31 -4.71 -11.22 -8.65
C LEU A 31 -3.32 -11.87 -8.66
N TYR A 32 -2.43 -11.40 -7.78
CA TYR A 32 -1.03 -11.79 -7.71
C TYR A 32 -0.63 -12.01 -6.22
N PRO A 33 -0.92 -13.19 -5.65
CA PRO A 33 -0.73 -13.47 -4.22
C PRO A 33 0.71 -13.28 -3.71
N ASP A 34 1.70 -13.46 -4.57
CA ASP A 34 3.12 -13.34 -4.24
C ASP A 34 3.66 -11.90 -4.32
N THR A 35 2.80 -10.91 -4.56
CA THR A 35 3.21 -9.50 -4.69
C THR A 35 3.78 -8.96 -3.38
N GLU A 36 4.91 -8.26 -3.48
CA GLU A 36 5.45 -7.43 -2.41
C GLU A 36 5.04 -5.97 -2.61
N ILE A 37 4.40 -5.39 -1.60
CA ILE A 37 3.91 -4.01 -1.64
C ILE A 37 4.57 -3.22 -0.53
N LEU A 38 5.20 -2.09 -0.89
CA LEU A 38 5.77 -1.13 0.05
C LEU A 38 5.00 0.18 -0.04
N PHE A 39 4.44 0.62 1.07
CA PHE A 39 3.85 1.95 1.18
C PHE A 39 4.88 2.97 1.68
N ILE A 40 4.91 4.13 1.03
CA ILE A 40 5.75 5.27 1.42
C ILE A 40 4.80 6.44 1.73
N GLY A 41 4.88 6.95 2.95
CA GLY A 41 4.05 8.04 3.46
C GLY A 41 4.88 9.17 4.05
N ALA A 42 4.21 10.27 4.39
CA ALA A 42 4.81 11.37 5.12
C ALA A 42 4.85 11.06 6.64
N GLU A 43 5.97 11.39 7.28
CA GLU A 43 6.15 11.24 8.72
C GLU A 43 5.11 12.06 9.50
N GLY A 44 4.58 11.48 10.59
CA GLY A 44 3.60 12.14 11.45
C GLY A 44 2.20 12.32 10.84
N ARG A 45 1.89 11.63 9.73
CA ARG A 45 0.57 11.68 9.06
C ARG A 45 -0.26 10.42 9.27
N MET A 46 -1.50 10.44 8.80
CA MET A 46 -2.48 9.36 8.98
C MET A 46 -2.02 8.03 8.36
N GLU A 47 -1.21 8.10 7.31
CA GLU A 47 -0.60 6.99 6.58
C GLU A 47 0.14 6.06 7.54
N MET A 48 0.89 6.61 8.50
CA MET A 48 1.67 5.86 9.49
C MET A 48 0.82 5.00 10.43
N GLN A 49 -0.49 5.27 10.53
CA GLN A 49 -1.42 4.48 11.35
C GLN A 49 -2.34 3.62 10.50
N ARG A 50 -2.88 4.19 9.42
CA ARG A 50 -3.92 3.56 8.61
C ARG A 50 -3.38 2.48 7.67
N VAL A 51 -2.18 2.68 7.13
CA VAL A 51 -1.56 1.71 6.23
C VAL A 51 -1.12 0.45 7.00
N PRO A 52 -0.40 0.56 8.15
CA PRO A 52 -0.11 -0.60 8.99
C PRO A 52 -1.35 -1.33 9.49
N ALA A 53 -2.42 -0.59 9.86
CA ALA A 53 -3.68 -1.18 10.27
C ALA A 53 -4.38 -1.98 9.15
N ALA A 54 -4.06 -1.71 7.88
CA ALA A 54 -4.54 -2.47 6.72
C ALA A 54 -3.65 -3.67 6.35
N GLY A 55 -2.54 -3.88 7.06
CA GLY A 55 -1.63 -5.02 6.84
C GLY A 55 -0.50 -4.75 5.85
N TYR A 56 -0.10 -3.47 5.68
CA TYR A 56 0.96 -3.03 4.78
C TYR A 56 2.06 -2.23 5.48
#